data_AF-A0A412VBR2-F1
#
_entry.id   AF-A0A412VBR2-F1
#
_cell.length_a   1.000
_cell.length_b   1.000
_cell.length_c   1.000
_cell.angle_alpha   90.00
_cell.angle_beta   90.00
_cell.angle_gamma   90.00
#
_symmetry.space_group_name_H-M   'P 1'
#
loop_
_entity.id
_entity.type
_entity.pdbx_description
1 polymer ?
#
loop_
_entity_poly.entity_id
_entity_poly.type
_entity_poly.pdbx_seq_one_letter_code
_entity_poly.pdbx_strand_id
1 'polypeptide(L)'
;MEKLKNVIELICNKEELNNTVSFYIKVMNCIQECLKLIDLSCISSNEKAIFERGCKIWKTQNYNSMELYKLYCTISKKCNTINTETKEYHTLQAISYLLMPYKEWPDDERANTLEYFIGDIIRAGVNPEKIYLIIKTHFKDIADLP
;
A
#
# COMPACT_ATOMS: atom_id res chain seq x y z
N MET A 1 -0.45 -12.46 -14.61
CA MET A 1 -1.56 -11.87 -13.84
C MET A 1 -2.20 -12.87 -12.87
N GLU A 2 -2.60 -14.05 -13.31
CA GLU A 2 -3.26 -15.06 -12.46
C GLU A 2 -2.43 -15.51 -11.25
N LYS A 3 -1.12 -15.79 -11.45
CA LYS A 3 -0.18 -16.09 -10.35
C LYS A 3 -0.10 -14.99 -9.28
N LEU A 4 -0.16 -13.73 -9.68
CA LEU A 4 -0.11 -12.59 -8.76
C LEU A 4 -1.39 -12.50 -7.94
N LYS A 5 -2.55 -12.68 -8.59
CA LYS A 5 -3.86 -12.69 -7.91
C LYS A 5 -3.94 -13.78 -6.83
N ASN A 6 -3.57 -15.02 -7.18
CA ASN A 6 -3.64 -16.15 -6.24
C ASN A 6 -2.74 -15.92 -5.00
N VAL A 7 -1.57 -15.32 -5.20
CA VAL A 7 -0.65 -14.98 -4.11
C VAL A 7 -1.23 -13.90 -3.19
N ILE A 8 -1.85 -12.87 -3.77
CA ILE A 8 -2.46 -11.78 -3.01
C ILE A 8 -3.63 -12.31 -2.18
N GLU A 9 -4.54 -13.06 -2.79
CA GLU A 9 -5.69 -13.66 -2.12
C GLU A 9 -5.24 -14.50 -0.91
N LEU A 10 -4.17 -15.28 -1.09
CA LEU A 10 -3.61 -16.09 0.01
C LEU A 10 -3.02 -15.24 1.15
N ILE A 11 -2.38 -14.11 0.84
CA ILE A 11 -1.87 -13.17 1.85
C ILE A 11 -3.02 -12.50 2.59
N CYS A 12 -4.03 -12.01 1.87
CA CYS A 12 -5.23 -11.37 2.43
C CYS A 12 -5.97 -12.34 3.37
N ASN A 13 -6.18 -13.58 2.95
CA ASN A 13 -6.79 -14.63 3.78
C ASN A 13 -5.95 -14.90 5.06
N LYS A 14 -4.62 -14.88 4.98
CA LYS A 14 -3.76 -15.06 6.17
C LYS A 14 -3.78 -13.83 7.09
N GLU A 15 -3.92 -12.64 6.55
CA GLU A 15 -4.06 -11.40 7.31
C GLU A 15 -5.37 -11.38 8.10
N GLU A 16 -6.47 -11.78 7.47
CA GLU A 16 -7.79 -11.89 8.13
C GLU A 16 -7.75 -12.88 9.29
N LEU A 17 -7.14 -14.06 9.09
CA LEU A 17 -6.99 -15.07 10.13
C LEU A 17 -6.00 -14.67 11.26
N ASN A 18 -5.04 -13.80 10.96
CA ASN A 18 -3.97 -13.38 11.89
C ASN A 18 -3.82 -11.85 11.92
N ASN A 19 -4.93 -11.15 12.20
CA ASN A 19 -5.05 -9.69 12.24
C ASN A 19 -4.21 -9.07 13.36
N THR A 20 -2.90 -9.03 13.14
CA THR A 20 -1.88 -8.58 14.09
C THR A 20 -1.17 -7.36 13.52
N VAL A 21 -0.78 -6.44 14.41
CA VAL A 21 0.01 -5.26 14.06
C VAL A 21 1.30 -5.66 13.32
N SER A 22 1.94 -6.77 13.73
CA SER A 22 3.16 -7.27 13.10
C SER A 22 2.94 -7.72 11.66
N PHE A 23 1.83 -8.40 11.36
CA PHE A 23 1.50 -8.80 9.99
C PHE A 23 1.19 -7.57 9.14
N TYR A 24 0.41 -6.62 9.66
CA TYR A 24 0.09 -5.37 8.95
C TYR A 24 1.35 -4.55 8.64
N ILE A 25 2.29 -4.42 9.58
CA ILE A 25 3.59 -3.77 9.33
C ILE A 25 4.35 -4.46 8.19
N LYS A 26 4.29 -5.79 8.12
CA LYS A 26 4.92 -6.55 7.03
C LYS A 26 4.27 -6.23 5.67
N VAL A 27 2.95 -6.10 5.62
CA VAL A 27 2.20 -5.63 4.43
C VAL A 27 2.64 -4.21 4.06
N MET A 28 2.69 -3.29 5.01
CA MET A 28 3.13 -1.90 4.77
C MET A 28 4.56 -1.81 4.23
N ASN A 29 5.47 -2.64 4.75
CA ASN A 29 6.83 -2.73 4.23
C ASN A 29 6.86 -3.25 2.78
N CYS A 30 6.02 -4.23 2.45
CA CYS A 30 5.89 -4.71 1.06
C CYS A 30 5.35 -3.61 0.14
N ILE A 31 4.30 -2.89 0.57
CA ILE A 31 3.73 -1.75 -0.15
C ILE A 31 4.80 -0.67 -0.39
N GLN A 32 5.59 -0.34 0.64
CA GLN A 32 6.66 0.64 0.54
C GLN A 32 7.72 0.26 -0.49
N GLU A 33 8.14 -1.02 -0.53
CA GLU A 33 9.09 -1.50 -1.54
C GLU A 33 8.48 -1.46 -2.95
N CYS A 34 7.22 -1.87 -3.12
CA CYS A 34 6.52 -1.78 -4.39
C CYS A 34 6.41 -0.32 -4.89
N LEU A 35 6.13 0.64 -4.00
CA LEU A 35 6.03 2.06 -4.33
C LEU A 35 7.34 2.66 -4.86
N LYS A 36 8.50 2.05 -4.62
CA LYS A 36 9.77 2.51 -5.24
C LYS A 36 9.80 2.32 -6.76
N LEU A 37 8.91 1.49 -7.30
CA LEU A 37 8.82 1.23 -8.74
C LEU A 37 8.01 2.29 -9.49
N ILE A 38 7.27 3.14 -8.77
CA ILE A 38 6.36 4.09 -9.38
C ILE A 38 7.11 5.33 -9.90
N ASP A 39 6.67 5.84 -11.04
CA ASP A 39 7.11 7.14 -11.52
C ASP A 39 6.25 8.24 -10.90
N LEU A 40 6.86 9.06 -10.05
CA LEU A 40 6.21 10.15 -9.32
C LEU A 40 6.15 11.47 -10.10
N SER A 41 6.46 11.48 -11.40
CA SER A 41 6.40 12.69 -12.24
C SER A 41 5.01 13.32 -12.31
N CYS A 42 3.95 12.50 -12.17
CA CYS A 42 2.56 12.93 -12.25
C CYS A 42 2.00 13.56 -10.95
N ILE A 43 2.78 13.62 -9.87
CA ILE A 43 2.36 14.23 -8.60
C ILE A 43 3.28 15.40 -8.21
N SER A 44 2.73 16.34 -7.45
CA SER A 44 3.39 17.54 -6.94
C SER A 44 4.44 17.23 -5.87
N SER A 45 5.32 18.20 -5.62
CA SER A 45 6.33 18.10 -4.55
C SER A 45 5.72 17.95 -3.15
N ASN A 46 4.53 18.51 -2.92
CA ASN A 46 3.83 18.36 -1.64
C ASN A 46 3.37 16.92 -1.42
N GLU A 47 2.83 16.26 -2.46
CA GLU A 47 2.41 14.86 -2.38
C GLU A 47 3.62 13.92 -2.23
N LYS A 48 4.74 14.23 -2.89
CA LYS A 48 6.02 13.52 -2.68
C LYS A 48 6.50 13.64 -1.23
N ALA A 49 6.43 14.84 -0.65
CA ALA A 49 6.81 15.05 0.75
C ALA A 49 5.92 14.26 1.72
N ILE A 50 4.61 14.15 1.42
CA ILE A 50 3.67 13.31 2.19
C ILE A 50 4.07 11.83 2.10
N PHE A 51 4.35 11.33 0.90
CA PHE A 51 4.81 9.95 0.68
C PHE A 51 6.10 9.64 1.46
N GLU A 52 7.11 10.52 1.36
CA GLU A 52 8.36 10.38 2.11
C GLU A 52 8.15 10.41 3.62
N ARG A 53 7.21 11.23 4.10
CA ARG A 53 6.87 11.29 5.53
C ARG A 53 6.21 10.00 6.00
N GLY A 54 5.24 9.47 5.25
CA GLY A 54 4.62 8.17 5.54
C GLY A 54 5.64 7.03 5.58
N CYS A 55 6.55 7.01 4.60
CA CYS A 55 7.67 6.08 4.56
C CYS A 55 8.55 6.10 5.81
N LYS A 56 8.74 7.27 6.43
CA LYS A 56 9.56 7.43 7.64
C LYS A 56 8.81 6.90 8.87
N ILE A 57 7.50 7.14 8.98
CA ILE A 57 6.70 6.71 10.13
C ILE A 57 6.78 5.18 10.32
N TRP A 58 6.63 4.41 9.24
CA TRP A 58 6.74 2.94 9.29
C TRP A 58 8.12 2.40 9.68
N LYS A 59 9.18 3.20 9.50
CA LYS A 59 10.56 2.82 9.87
C LYS A 59 10.92 3.19 11.31
N THR A 60 10.12 4.05 11.96
CA THR A 60 10.39 4.46 13.34
C THR A 60 9.84 3.46 14.34
N GLN A 61 10.55 3.25 15.45
CA GLN A 61 10.03 2.45 16.57
C GLN A 61 8.82 3.11 17.25
N ASN A 62 8.65 4.42 17.08
CA ASN A 62 7.54 5.19 17.62
C ASN A 62 6.49 5.47 16.53
N TYR A 63 5.76 4.42 16.15
CA TYR A 63 4.68 4.47 15.16
C TYR A 63 3.64 5.54 15.54
N ASN A 64 3.64 6.65 14.80
CA ASN A 64 2.71 7.77 15.00
C ASN A 64 1.48 7.62 14.11
N SER A 65 0.53 6.85 14.60
CA SER A 65 -0.70 6.48 13.90
C SER A 65 -1.59 7.68 13.54
N MET A 66 -1.70 8.66 14.45
CA MET A 66 -2.47 9.89 14.25
C MET A 66 -1.85 10.79 13.18
N GLU A 67 -0.52 10.88 13.12
CA GLU A 67 0.15 11.60 12.04
C GLU A 67 -0.09 10.91 10.70
N LEU A 68 0.02 9.58 10.64
CA LEU A 68 -0.25 8.81 9.44
C LEU A 68 -1.69 9.02 8.94
N TYR A 69 -2.67 9.01 9.86
CA TYR A 69 -4.07 9.32 9.56
C TYR A 69 -4.25 10.71 8.94
N LYS A 70 -3.59 11.74 9.47
CA LYS A 70 -3.65 13.11 8.90
C LYS A 70 -3.10 13.17 7.48
N LEU A 71 -2.01 12.46 7.22
CA LEU A 71 -1.43 12.35 5.88
C LEU A 71 -2.39 11.62 4.93
N TYR A 72 -2.97 10.51 5.38
CA TYR A 72 -3.99 9.76 4.65
C TYR A 72 -5.18 10.65 4.27
N CYS A 73 -5.77 11.36 5.23
CA CYS A 73 -6.89 12.27 4.97
C CYS A 73 -6.53 13.36 3.93
N THR A 74 -5.28 13.82 3.92
CA THR A 74 -4.83 14.83 2.96
C THR A 74 -4.81 14.27 1.53
N ILE A 75 -4.23 13.08 1.34
CA ILE A 75 -4.20 12.40 0.04
C ILE A 75 -5.61 11.98 -0.40
N SER A 76 -6.41 11.42 0.50
CA SER A 76 -7.79 11.01 0.21
C SER A 76 -8.66 12.19 -0.27
N LYS A 77 -8.56 13.36 0.38
CA LYS A 77 -9.24 14.58 -0.08
C LYS A 77 -8.82 14.99 -1.48
N LYS A 78 -7.52 14.87 -1.81
CA LYS A 78 -7.01 15.16 -3.15
C LYS A 78 -7.52 14.13 -4.18
N CYS A 79 -7.53 12.84 -3.86
CA CYS A 79 -8.12 11.79 -4.70
C CYS A 79 -9.58 12.08 -5.08
N ASN A 80 -10.37 12.65 -4.16
CA ASN A 80 -11.77 13.00 -4.41
C ASN A 80 -11.96 14.17 -5.40
N THR A 81 -10.89 14.87 -5.77
CA THR A 81 -10.93 16.04 -6.67
C THR A 81 -10.36 15.79 -8.06
N ILE A 82 -9.78 14.62 -8.30
CA ILE A 82 -9.09 14.28 -9.55
C ILE A 82 -9.84 13.16 -10.29
N ASN A 83 -9.63 13.08 -11.60
CA ASN A 83 -10.28 12.06 -12.43
C ASN A 83 -9.71 10.67 -12.10
N THR A 84 -10.60 9.73 -11.77
CA THR A 84 -10.30 8.36 -11.33
C THR A 84 -9.65 7.48 -12.40
N GLU A 85 -9.69 7.87 -13.68
CA GLU A 85 -9.05 7.15 -14.79
C GLU A 85 -7.59 7.57 -15.01
N THR A 86 -7.10 8.54 -14.23
CA THR A 86 -5.76 9.12 -14.44
C THR A 86 -4.66 8.38 -13.69
N LYS A 87 -3.45 8.43 -14.25
CA LYS A 87 -2.24 7.94 -13.56
C LYS A 87 -1.98 8.69 -12.25
N GLU A 88 -2.29 9.99 -12.18
CA GLU A 88 -2.21 10.80 -10.94
C GLU A 88 -3.09 10.19 -9.84
N TYR A 89 -4.36 9.90 -10.15
CA TYR A 89 -5.28 9.26 -9.21
C TYR A 89 -4.74 7.94 -8.68
N HIS A 90 -4.39 7.02 -9.57
CA HIS A 90 -3.91 5.70 -9.14
C HIS A 90 -2.57 5.77 -8.39
N THR A 91 -1.71 6.76 -8.70
CA THR A 91 -0.47 7.01 -7.94
C THR A 91 -0.76 7.48 -6.52
N LEU A 92 -1.67 8.45 -6.37
CA LEU A 92 -2.06 8.96 -5.06
C LEU A 92 -2.84 7.92 -4.25
N GLN A 93 -3.68 7.14 -4.91
CA GLN A 93 -4.42 6.04 -4.28
C GLN A 93 -3.46 4.96 -3.80
N ALA A 94 -2.48 4.55 -4.61
CA ALA A 94 -1.41 3.62 -4.21
C ALA A 94 -0.63 4.14 -2.98
N ILE A 95 -0.30 5.44 -2.94
CA ILE A 95 0.33 6.08 -1.79
C ILE A 95 -0.59 6.08 -0.57
N SER A 96 -1.90 6.27 -0.75
CA SER A 96 -2.86 6.33 0.36
C SER A 96 -2.88 5.05 1.18
N TYR A 97 -2.70 3.87 0.56
CA TYR A 97 -2.64 2.58 1.26
C TYR A 97 -1.44 2.48 2.21
N LEU A 98 -0.29 3.10 1.86
CA LEU A 98 0.84 3.22 2.79
C LEU A 98 0.49 4.13 3.98
N LEU A 99 -0.41 5.09 3.81
CA LEU A 99 -0.79 6.03 4.85
C LEU A 99 -1.94 5.51 5.72
N MET A 100 -2.49 4.33 5.44
CA MET A 100 -3.56 3.77 6.24
C MET A 100 -3.03 3.33 7.61
N PRO A 101 -3.55 3.89 8.71
CA PRO A 101 -3.07 3.54 10.04
C PRO A 101 -3.77 2.28 10.56
N TYR A 102 -3.06 1.49 11.37
CA TYR A 102 -3.60 0.24 11.92
C TYR A 102 -4.76 0.43 12.92
N LYS A 103 -4.75 1.47 13.77
CA LYS A 103 -5.66 1.59 14.94
C LYS A 103 -6.81 2.59 14.76
N GLU A 104 -6.75 3.44 13.74
CA GLU A 104 -7.66 4.58 13.55
C GLU A 104 -8.62 4.36 12.37
N TRP A 105 -8.58 3.18 11.74
CA TRP A 105 -9.45 2.87 10.62
C TRP A 105 -10.78 2.24 11.09
N PRO A 106 -11.94 2.81 10.72
CA PRO A 106 -13.24 2.40 11.26
C PRO A 106 -13.77 1.07 10.69
N ASP A 107 -13.19 0.55 9.61
CA ASP A 107 -13.67 -0.66 8.91
C ASP A 107 -12.60 -1.76 8.81
N ASP A 108 -13.00 -3.03 8.96
CA ASP A 108 -12.08 -4.18 9.04
C ASP A 108 -11.60 -4.70 7.67
N GLU A 109 -11.60 -3.86 6.63
CA GLU A 109 -11.06 -4.23 5.30
C GLU A 109 -9.53 -4.16 5.21
N ARG A 110 -8.84 -4.07 6.36
CA ARG A 110 -7.37 -3.99 6.41
C ARG A 110 -6.72 -5.21 5.75
N ALA A 111 -7.32 -6.39 5.87
CA ALA A 111 -6.87 -7.61 5.21
C ALA A 111 -6.85 -7.50 3.67
N ASN A 112 -7.67 -6.62 3.08
CA ASN A 112 -7.74 -6.42 1.63
C ASN A 112 -6.85 -5.27 1.14
N THR A 113 -6.13 -4.60 2.05
CA THR A 113 -5.27 -3.44 1.72
C THR A 113 -4.28 -3.77 0.60
N LEU A 114 -3.68 -4.96 0.66
CA LEU A 114 -2.72 -5.39 -0.36
C LEU A 114 -3.40 -5.57 -1.72
N GLU A 115 -4.59 -6.17 -1.77
CA GLU A 115 -5.32 -6.35 -3.03
C GLU A 115 -5.65 -5.02 -3.70
N TYR A 116 -6.23 -4.09 -2.94
CA TYR A 116 -6.58 -2.77 -3.45
C TYR A 116 -5.36 -1.99 -3.93
N PHE A 117 -4.28 -2.00 -3.14
CA PHE A 117 -3.01 -1.40 -3.51
C PHE A 117 -2.47 -1.92 -4.85
N ILE A 118 -2.54 -3.23 -5.09
CA ILE A 118 -2.02 -3.84 -6.31
C ILE A 118 -2.83 -3.39 -7.52
N GLY A 119 -4.15 -3.28 -7.39
CA GLY A 119 -5.00 -2.73 -8.44
C GLY A 119 -4.55 -1.34 -8.87
N ASP A 120 -4.29 -0.45 -7.91
CA ASP A 120 -3.90 0.92 -8.21
C ASP A 120 -2.46 1.06 -8.67
N ILE A 121 -1.49 0.33 -8.09
CA ILE A 121 -0.10 0.46 -8.52
C ILE A 121 0.12 -0.06 -9.96
N ILE A 122 -0.65 -1.06 -10.40
CA ILE A 122 -0.66 -1.51 -11.80
C ILE A 122 -1.22 -0.42 -12.72
N ARG A 123 -2.33 0.22 -12.34
CA ARG A 123 -2.92 1.33 -13.11
C ARG A 123 -2.07 2.59 -13.09
N ALA A 124 -1.23 2.76 -12.08
CA ALA A 124 -0.18 3.77 -12.03
C ALA A 124 1.01 3.46 -12.97
N GLY A 125 0.97 2.34 -13.69
CA GLY A 125 1.93 1.99 -14.73
C GLY A 125 3.09 1.10 -14.27
N VAL A 126 2.99 0.48 -13.09
CA VAL A 126 4.02 -0.45 -12.62
C VAL A 126 3.80 -1.85 -13.21
N ASN A 127 4.87 -2.49 -13.67
CA ASN A 127 4.81 -3.84 -14.22
C ASN A 127 4.44 -4.88 -13.13
N PRO A 128 3.35 -5.66 -13.33
CA PRO A 128 2.91 -6.71 -12.39
C PRO A 128 3.98 -7.76 -12.04
N GLU A 129 4.91 -8.06 -12.94
CA GLU A 129 5.98 -9.04 -12.68
C GLU A 129 6.97 -8.53 -11.63
N LYS A 130 7.31 -7.24 -11.66
CA LYS A 130 8.19 -6.63 -10.66
C LYS A 130 7.53 -6.61 -9.28
N ILE A 131 6.23 -6.31 -9.26
CA ILE A 131 5.39 -6.37 -8.06
C ILE A 131 5.38 -7.79 -7.47
N TYR A 132 5.16 -8.80 -8.30
CA TYR A 132 5.14 -10.20 -7.89
C TYR A 132 6.47 -10.64 -7.24
N LEU A 133 7.62 -10.23 -7.79
CA LEU A 133 8.93 -10.55 -7.23
C LEU A 133 9.12 -9.94 -5.81
N ILE A 134 8.64 -8.71 -5.59
CA ILE A 134 8.70 -8.07 -4.27
C ILE A 134 7.82 -8.81 -3.28
N ILE A 135 6.57 -9.11 -3.64
CA ILE A 135 5.64 -9.84 -2.77
C ILE A 135 6.22 -11.21 -2.38
N LYS A 136 6.71 -11.99 -3.35
CA LYS A 136 7.30 -13.31 -3.08
C LYS A 136 8.48 -13.22 -2.11
N THR A 137 9.27 -12.14 -2.19
CA THR A 137 10.40 -11.92 -1.29
C THR A 137 9.95 -11.59 0.13
N HIS A 138 8.98 -10.68 0.28
CA HIS A 138 8.48 -10.26 1.59
C HIS A 138 7.73 -11.38 2.32
N PHE A 139 7.02 -12.23 1.58
CA PHE A 139 6.13 -13.24 2.14
C PHE A 139 6.62 -14.68 1.93
N LYS A 140 7.91 -14.89 1.65
CA LYS A 140 8.49 -16.23 1.39
C LYS A 140 8.23 -17.30 2.47
N ASP A 141 7.96 -16.87 3.69
CA ASP A 141 7.63 -17.69 4.88
C ASP A 141 6.17 -18.16 4.90
N ILE A 142 5.34 -17.64 4.01
CA ILE A 142 4.01 -18.15 3.75
C ILE A 142 4.18 -19.41 2.87
N ALA A 143 4.08 -20.57 3.52
CA ALA A 143 4.39 -21.90 2.99
C ALA A 143 3.67 -22.33 1.68
N ASP A 144 2.73 -21.53 1.20
CA ASP A 144 1.80 -21.85 0.10
C ASP A 144 1.94 -20.89 -1.10
N LEU A 145 3.02 -20.11 -1.17
CA LEU A 145 3.27 -19.22 -2.31
C LEU A 145 3.87 -20.00 -3.50
N PRO A 146 3.19 -20.12 -4.65
CA PRO A 146 3.74 -20.75 -5.86
C PRO A 146 4.96 -20.00 -6.43
#